data_AF-X1F3C2-F1
#
_entry.id   AF-X1F3C2-F1
#
_cell.length_a   1.000
_cell.length_b   1.000
_cell.length_c   1.000
_cell.angle_alpha   90.00
_cell.angle_beta   90.00
_cell.angle_gamma   90.00
#
_symmetry.space_group_name_H-M   'P 1'
#
loop_
_entity.id
_entity.type
_entity.pdbx_description
1 polymer ?
#
loop_
_entity_poly.entity_id
_entity_poly.type
_entity_poly.pdbx_seq_one_letter_code
_entity_poly.pdbx_strand_id
1 'polypeptide(L)'
;LKRIFDNVLDALNQLAANNPNAADRAVNLLRFMETARGLSPPDTKTYNTVIGALAKQRNKSCIGHIEGIIDDMNRNHASTKNDETKPNTATYNTLIKAYVKHGEEVSAESMLRQMEHEYKKGNNDVRPNSVTWNLVIEGHAKSLHERAAHNAALVMDRMVEYGK
;
A
#
# COMPACT_ATOMS: atom_id res chain seq x y z
N LEU A 1 -25.68 -5.18 0.95
CA LEU A 1 -25.33 -3.79 1.33
C LEU A 1 -23.85 -3.47 1.08
N LYS A 2 -22.88 -4.23 1.62
CA LYS A 2 -21.42 -4.03 1.40
C LYS A 2 -21.02 -3.78 -0.06
N ARG A 3 -21.51 -4.60 -1.01
CA ARG A 3 -21.22 -4.44 -2.44
C ARG A 3 -21.54 -3.05 -3.01
N ILE A 4 -22.56 -2.37 -2.50
CA ILE A 4 -22.91 -1.01 -2.94
C ILE A 4 -21.82 -0.02 -2.51
N PHE A 5 -21.33 -0.17 -1.28
CA PHE A 5 -20.24 0.66 -0.74
C PHE A 5 -18.93 0.40 -1.50
N ASP A 6 -18.59 -0.87 -1.75
CA ASP A 6 -17.40 -1.24 -2.53
C ASP A 6 -17.44 -0.64 -3.94
N ASN A 7 -18.60 -0.68 -4.62
CA ASN A 7 -18.76 -0.05 -5.94
C ASN A 7 -18.53 1.48 -5.91
N VAL A 8 -18.97 2.15 -4.84
CA VAL A 8 -18.74 3.59 -4.66
C VAL A 8 -17.26 3.86 -4.40
N LEU A 9 -16.59 3.04 -3.61
CA LEU A 9 -15.14 3.13 -3.38
C LEU A 9 -14.36 2.97 -4.70
N ASP A 10 -14.74 2.02 -5.55
CA ASP A 10 -14.13 1.85 -6.86
C ASP A 10 -14.28 3.11 -7.72
N ALA A 11 -15.48 3.69 -7.77
CA ALA A 11 -15.72 4.94 -8.51
C ALA A 11 -14.87 6.10 -7.96
N LEU A 12 -14.78 6.25 -6.63
CA LEU A 12 -13.94 7.26 -5.99
C LEU A 12 -12.46 7.06 -6.30
N ASN A 13 -11.98 5.81 -6.28
CA ASN A 13 -10.62 5.45 -6.65
C ASN A 13 -10.30 5.83 -8.11
N GLN A 14 -11.22 5.64 -9.05
CA GLN A 14 -11.01 6.06 -10.44
C GLN A 14 -10.89 7.59 -10.58
N LEU A 15 -11.65 8.35 -9.79
CA LEU A 15 -11.65 9.82 -9.83
C LEU A 15 -10.45 10.46 -9.08
N ALA A 16 -9.84 9.74 -8.14
CA ALA A 16 -8.84 10.27 -7.22
C ALA A 16 -7.57 10.82 -7.89
N ALA A 17 -7.24 10.41 -9.12
CA ALA A 17 -6.11 10.97 -9.87
C ALA A 17 -6.30 12.45 -10.23
N ASN A 18 -7.55 12.86 -10.47
CA ASN A 18 -7.90 14.21 -10.95
C ASN A 18 -8.72 15.01 -9.93
N ASN A 19 -9.13 14.39 -8.82
CA ASN A 19 -9.97 15.01 -7.80
C ASN A 19 -9.49 14.60 -6.39
N PRO A 20 -8.73 15.47 -5.69
CA PRO A 20 -8.26 15.18 -4.33
C PRO A 20 -9.39 14.84 -3.35
N ASN A 21 -10.54 15.50 -3.50
CA ASN A 21 -11.71 15.27 -2.64
C ASN A 21 -12.28 13.85 -2.79
N ALA A 22 -12.02 13.16 -3.91
CA ALA A 22 -12.47 11.78 -4.10
C ALA A 22 -11.75 10.83 -3.14
N ALA A 23 -10.45 11.05 -2.86
CA ALA A 23 -9.70 10.25 -1.91
C ALA A 23 -10.19 10.49 -0.46
N ASP A 24 -10.43 11.74 -0.08
CA ASP A 24 -10.97 12.07 1.24
C ASP A 24 -12.36 11.46 1.47
N ARG A 25 -13.21 11.47 0.42
CA ARG A 25 -14.51 10.78 0.46
C ARG A 25 -14.35 9.27 0.57
N ALA A 26 -13.34 8.67 -0.06
CA ALA A 26 -13.07 7.24 0.05
C ALA A 26 -12.66 6.88 1.49
N VAL A 27 -11.81 7.69 2.12
CA VAL A 27 -11.43 7.54 3.53
C VAL A 27 -12.66 7.66 4.45
N ASN A 28 -13.47 8.70 4.28
CA ASN A 28 -14.68 8.87 5.09
C ASN A 28 -15.67 7.71 4.94
N LEU A 29 -15.81 7.18 3.72
CA LEU A 29 -16.68 6.03 3.46
C LEU A 29 -16.15 4.76 4.15
N LEU A 30 -14.83 4.55 4.15
CA LEU A 30 -14.20 3.47 4.90
C LEU A 30 -14.48 3.58 6.40
N ARG A 31 -14.31 4.77 7.00
CA ARG A 31 -14.62 4.99 8.43
C ARG A 31 -16.07 4.71 8.78
N PHE A 32 -16.99 5.06 7.88
CA PHE A 32 -18.39 4.71 8.03
C PHE A 32 -18.58 3.18 8.00
N MET A 33 -17.93 2.48 7.08
CA MET A 33 -18.02 1.02 6.99
C MET A 33 -17.45 0.31 8.23
N GLU A 34 -16.39 0.84 8.83
CA GLU A 34 -15.78 0.30 10.07
C GLU A 34 -16.72 0.40 11.28
N THR A 35 -17.61 1.39 11.31
CA THR A 35 -18.47 1.70 12.47
C THR A 35 -19.94 1.32 12.29
N ALA A 36 -20.38 1.06 11.05
CA ALA A 36 -21.77 0.76 10.73
C ALA A 36 -22.21 -0.63 11.24
N ARG A 37 -23.19 -0.63 12.16
CA ARG A 37 -23.82 -1.88 12.63
C ARG A 37 -24.65 -2.54 11.52
N GLY A 38 -24.53 -3.86 11.39
CA GLY A 38 -25.27 -4.66 10.40
C GLY A 38 -24.70 -4.59 8.98
N LEU A 39 -23.60 -3.85 8.77
CA LEU A 39 -22.82 -3.91 7.55
C LEU A 39 -21.66 -4.90 7.73
N SER A 40 -21.40 -5.72 6.71
CA SER A 40 -20.20 -6.55 6.71
C SER A 40 -18.95 -5.66 6.75
N PRO A 41 -17.95 -5.97 7.60
CA PRO A 41 -16.80 -5.11 7.81
C PRO A 41 -15.95 -4.96 6.53
N PRO A 42 -15.12 -3.91 6.45
CA PRO A 42 -14.12 -3.78 5.40
C PRO A 42 -13.18 -4.99 5.36
N ASP A 43 -12.81 -5.40 4.16
CA ASP A 43 -11.79 -6.42 3.91
C ASP A 43 -10.55 -5.79 3.24
N THR A 44 -9.50 -6.58 3.01
CA THR A 44 -8.25 -6.13 2.40
C THR A 44 -8.48 -5.47 1.03
N LYS A 45 -9.51 -5.88 0.26
CA LYS A 45 -9.81 -5.23 -1.02
C LYS A 45 -10.43 -3.85 -0.80
N THR A 46 -11.34 -3.72 0.15
CA THR A 46 -11.93 -2.42 0.54
C THR A 46 -10.82 -1.45 0.98
N TYR A 47 -9.90 -1.88 1.85
CA TYR A 47 -8.75 -1.06 2.26
C TYR A 47 -7.81 -0.70 1.10
N ASN A 48 -7.41 -1.68 0.29
CA ASN A 48 -6.50 -1.46 -0.84
C ASN A 48 -7.09 -0.49 -1.88
N THR A 49 -8.43 -0.46 -2.02
CA THR A 49 -9.11 0.50 -2.90
C THR A 49 -8.96 1.93 -2.42
N VAL A 50 -9.09 2.16 -1.11
CA VAL A 50 -8.90 3.48 -0.48
C VAL A 50 -7.44 3.91 -0.52
N ILE A 51 -6.52 2.99 -0.21
CA ILE A 51 -5.07 3.22 -0.31
C ILE A 51 -4.70 3.56 -1.76
N GLY A 52 -5.26 2.87 -2.74
CA GLY A 52 -5.09 3.18 -4.16
C GLY A 52 -5.58 4.57 -4.54
N ALA A 53 -6.70 5.02 -3.97
CA ALA A 53 -7.21 6.37 -4.16
C ALA A 53 -6.25 7.42 -3.59
N LEU A 54 -5.76 7.21 -2.36
CA LEU A 54 -4.79 8.09 -1.71
C LEU A 54 -3.47 8.17 -2.51
N ALA A 55 -2.93 7.03 -2.94
CA ALA A 55 -1.66 6.97 -3.69
C ALA A 55 -1.73 7.68 -5.07
N LYS A 56 -2.94 7.93 -5.59
CA LYS A 56 -3.15 8.70 -6.83
C LYS A 56 -3.03 10.21 -6.61
N GLN A 57 -3.13 10.72 -5.39
CA GLN A 57 -2.99 12.15 -5.10
C GLN A 57 -1.59 12.68 -5.44
N ARG A 58 -1.49 13.96 -5.79
CA ARG A 58 -0.19 14.60 -6.13
C ARG A 58 0.58 15.11 -4.91
N ASN A 59 -0.11 15.28 -3.78
CA ASN A 59 0.49 15.75 -2.53
C ASN A 59 1.12 14.60 -1.75
N LYS A 60 2.31 14.83 -1.19
CA LYS A 60 3.04 13.90 -0.32
C LYS A 60 2.28 13.58 0.99
N SER A 61 1.34 14.42 1.43
CA SER A 61 0.52 14.16 2.63
C SER A 61 -0.27 12.84 2.55
N CYS A 62 -0.52 12.32 1.35
CA CYS A 62 -1.20 11.04 1.16
C CYS A 62 -0.45 9.86 1.78
N ILE A 63 0.89 9.93 1.90
CA ILE A 63 1.72 8.87 2.47
C ILE A 63 1.33 8.63 3.93
N GLY A 64 1.27 9.68 4.75
CA GLY A 64 0.86 9.55 6.15
C GLY A 64 -0.56 9.03 6.32
N HIS A 65 -1.46 9.37 5.40
CA HIS A 65 -2.80 8.79 5.37
C HIS A 65 -2.76 7.28 5.05
N ILE A 66 -1.97 6.86 4.06
CA ILE A 66 -1.83 5.44 3.70
C ILE A 66 -1.25 4.64 4.87
N GLU A 67 -0.18 5.14 5.51
CA GLU A 67 0.41 4.55 6.70
C GLU A 67 -0.62 4.38 7.82
N GLY A 68 -1.42 5.43 8.09
CA GLY A 68 -2.49 5.38 9.07
C GLY A 68 -3.56 4.31 8.76
N ILE A 69 -3.93 4.14 7.48
CA ILE A 69 -4.85 3.07 7.07
C ILE A 69 -4.23 1.68 7.27
N ILE A 70 -2.94 1.49 6.98
CA ILE A 70 -2.24 0.22 7.22
C ILE A 70 -2.18 -0.10 8.71
N ASP A 71 -1.99 0.91 9.56
CA ASP A 71 -2.05 0.76 11.01
C ASP A 71 -3.45 0.37 11.49
N ASP A 72 -4.51 0.92 10.90
CA ASP A 72 -5.89 0.50 11.17
C ASP A 72 -6.13 -0.95 10.76
N MET A 73 -5.67 -1.36 9.58
CA MET A 73 -5.75 -2.76 9.13
C MET A 73 -5.10 -3.70 10.13
N ASN A 74 -3.89 -3.37 10.60
CA ASN A 74 -3.18 -4.14 11.61
C ASN A 74 -3.95 -4.18 12.95
N ARG A 75 -4.48 -3.04 13.42
CA ARG A 75 -5.29 -2.97 14.65
C ARG A 75 -6.56 -3.81 14.55
N ASN A 76 -7.27 -3.72 13.43
CA ASN A 76 -8.50 -4.45 13.19
C ASN A 76 -8.26 -5.95 13.07
N HIS A 77 -7.18 -6.36 12.40
CA HIS A 77 -6.75 -7.75 12.39
C HIS A 77 -6.42 -8.24 13.81
N ALA A 78 -5.67 -7.46 14.59
CA ALA A 78 -5.29 -7.84 15.95
C ALA A 78 -6.49 -8.00 16.89
N SER A 79 -7.50 -7.12 16.78
CA SER A 79 -8.69 -7.11 17.64
C SER A 79 -9.74 -8.14 17.24
N THR A 80 -9.93 -8.39 15.94
CA THR A 80 -10.96 -9.31 15.43
C THR A 80 -10.44 -10.71 15.13
N LYS A 81 -9.12 -10.87 15.00
CA LYS A 81 -8.46 -12.08 14.45
C LYS A 81 -8.96 -12.47 13.06
N ASN A 82 -9.48 -11.50 12.30
CA ASN A 82 -9.89 -11.71 10.92
C ASN A 82 -8.69 -11.51 9.99
N ASP A 83 -8.24 -12.57 9.31
CA ASP A 83 -7.16 -12.48 8.33
C ASP A 83 -7.55 -11.62 7.11
N GLU A 84 -8.85 -11.46 6.83
CA GLU A 84 -9.35 -10.64 5.74
C GLU A 84 -9.15 -9.13 5.95
N THR A 85 -8.65 -8.69 7.12
CA THR A 85 -8.32 -7.27 7.36
C THR A 85 -6.81 -7.04 7.41
N LYS A 86 -6.01 -8.08 7.22
CA LYS A 86 -4.54 -8.01 7.31
C LYS A 86 -3.95 -7.35 6.05
N PRO A 87 -2.93 -6.48 6.19
CA PRO A 87 -2.15 -6.00 5.05
C PRO A 87 -1.47 -7.14 4.30
N ASN A 88 -1.44 -7.06 2.97
CA ASN A 88 -0.81 -8.07 2.12
C ASN A 88 0.16 -7.43 1.11
N THR A 89 0.78 -8.25 0.24
CA THR A 89 1.71 -7.78 -0.80
C THR A 89 1.12 -6.66 -1.66
N ALA A 90 -0.18 -6.68 -1.97
CA ALA A 90 -0.81 -5.61 -2.75
C ALA A 90 -0.92 -4.29 -1.96
N THR A 91 -1.19 -4.38 -0.66
CA THR A 91 -1.19 -3.23 0.25
C THR A 91 0.18 -2.55 0.27
N TYR A 92 1.23 -3.33 0.53
CA TYR A 92 2.60 -2.81 0.57
C TYR A 92 3.09 -2.29 -0.79
N ASN A 93 2.78 -2.99 -1.89
CA ASN A 93 3.12 -2.51 -3.24
C ASN A 93 2.50 -1.15 -3.54
N THR A 94 1.29 -0.89 -3.03
CA THR A 94 0.63 0.40 -3.23
C THR A 94 1.31 1.52 -2.43
N LEU A 95 1.72 1.25 -1.18
CA LEU A 95 2.51 2.18 -0.38
C LEU A 95 3.90 2.45 -1.00
N ILE A 96 4.61 1.40 -1.42
CA ILE A 96 5.92 1.51 -2.11
C ILE A 96 5.77 2.39 -3.36
N LYS A 97 4.73 2.15 -4.16
CA LYS A 97 4.44 2.98 -5.34
C LYS A 97 4.18 4.44 -4.99
N ALA A 98 3.50 4.72 -3.88
CA ALA A 98 3.29 6.08 -3.39
C ALA A 98 4.62 6.75 -3.01
N TYR A 99 5.49 6.08 -2.26
CA TYR A 99 6.83 6.59 -1.94
C TYR A 99 7.63 6.90 -3.21
N VAL A 100 7.71 5.96 -4.15
CA VAL A 100 8.44 6.12 -5.42
C VAL A 100 7.92 7.34 -6.20
N LYS A 101 6.61 7.50 -6.29
CA LYS A 101 5.98 8.64 -6.97
C LYS A 101 6.35 9.99 -6.36
N HIS A 102 6.65 10.02 -5.06
CA HIS A 102 7.00 11.23 -4.32
C HIS A 102 8.50 11.40 -4.07
N GLY A 103 9.35 10.60 -4.72
CA GLY A 103 10.81 10.70 -4.59
C GLY A 103 11.34 10.23 -3.23
N GLU A 104 10.66 9.26 -2.63
CA GLU A 104 11.03 8.69 -1.32
C GLU A 104 11.58 7.26 -1.49
N GLU A 105 12.52 7.06 -2.40
CA GLU A 105 13.08 5.74 -2.74
C GLU A 105 13.70 5.02 -1.54
N VAL A 106 14.26 5.77 -0.57
CA VAL A 106 14.81 5.20 0.66
C VAL A 106 13.70 4.55 1.51
N SER A 107 12.56 5.22 1.62
CA SER A 107 11.37 4.71 2.33
C SER A 107 10.75 3.54 1.57
N ALA A 108 10.69 3.62 0.24
CA ALA A 108 10.25 2.51 -0.62
C ALA A 108 11.10 1.25 -0.40
N GLU A 109 12.43 1.38 -0.34
CA GLU A 109 13.32 0.26 -0.06
C GLU A 109 13.21 -0.25 1.39
N SER A 110 12.96 0.65 2.35
CA SER A 110 12.69 0.27 3.73
C SER A 110 11.47 -0.64 3.84
N MET A 111 10.39 -0.34 3.12
CA MET A 111 9.20 -1.19 3.07
C MET A 111 9.49 -2.56 2.45
N LEU A 112 10.29 -2.62 1.39
CA LEU A 112 10.72 -3.90 0.81
C LEU A 112 11.50 -4.74 1.85
N ARG A 113 12.44 -4.14 2.58
CA ARG A 113 13.15 -4.83 3.67
C ARG A 113 12.21 -5.33 4.77
N GLN A 114 11.19 -4.54 5.12
CA GLN A 114 10.17 -4.95 6.08
C GLN A 114 9.38 -6.16 5.57
N MET A 115 8.96 -6.16 4.30
CA MET A 115 8.29 -7.31 3.68
C MET A 115 9.18 -8.56 3.66
N GLU A 116 10.46 -8.42 3.33
CA GLU A 116 11.43 -9.52 3.38
C GLU A 116 11.54 -10.10 4.79
N HIS A 117 11.61 -9.25 5.82
CA HIS A 117 11.69 -9.64 7.22
C HIS A 117 10.44 -10.38 7.71
N GLU A 118 9.26 -9.84 7.41
CA GLU A 118 7.99 -10.45 7.81
C GLU A 118 7.76 -11.78 7.09
N TYR A 119 8.13 -11.88 5.81
CA TYR A 119 8.10 -13.16 5.10
C TYR A 119 9.02 -14.20 5.74
N LYS A 120 10.25 -13.82 6.11
CA LYS A 120 11.20 -14.71 6.81
C LYS A 120 10.68 -15.19 8.18
N LYS A 121 9.84 -14.39 8.85
CA LYS A 121 9.14 -14.78 10.09
C LYS A 121 7.95 -15.72 9.86
N GLY A 122 7.62 -16.05 8.61
CA GLY A 122 6.52 -16.94 8.24
C GLY A 122 5.25 -16.24 7.78
N ASN A 123 5.27 -14.91 7.63
CA ASN A 123 4.12 -14.17 7.08
C ASN A 123 4.11 -14.26 5.54
N ASN A 124 3.50 -15.31 5.01
CA ASN A 124 3.42 -15.54 3.55
C ASN A 124 2.60 -14.48 2.80
N ASP A 125 1.69 -13.77 3.46
CA ASP A 125 0.78 -12.80 2.83
C ASP A 125 1.48 -11.54 2.33
N VAL A 126 2.70 -11.29 2.81
CA VAL A 126 3.48 -10.08 2.49
C VAL A 126 4.74 -10.40 1.69
N ARG A 127 4.84 -11.60 1.11
CA ARG A 127 5.99 -12.01 0.29
C ARG A 127 6.24 -10.99 -0.83
N PRO A 128 7.43 -10.36 -0.91
CA PRO A 128 7.84 -9.56 -2.06
C PRO A 128 7.71 -10.35 -3.36
N ASN A 129 7.12 -9.73 -4.39
CA ASN A 129 6.99 -10.32 -5.73
C ASN A 129 7.69 -9.43 -6.77
N SER A 130 7.66 -9.85 -8.04
CA SER A 130 8.29 -9.11 -9.15
C SER A 130 7.84 -7.65 -9.22
N VAL A 131 6.57 -7.35 -8.90
CA VAL A 131 6.06 -5.97 -8.83
C VAL A 131 6.73 -5.19 -7.70
N THR A 132 6.88 -5.79 -6.52
CA THR A 132 7.54 -5.17 -5.36
C THR A 132 8.98 -4.75 -5.70
N TRP A 133 9.77 -5.67 -6.24
CA TRP A 133 11.17 -5.43 -6.61
C TRP A 133 11.28 -4.38 -7.70
N ASN A 134 10.47 -4.49 -8.76
CA ASN A 134 10.48 -3.53 -9.86
C ASN A 134 10.17 -2.10 -9.40
N LEU A 135 9.20 -1.93 -8.49
CA LEU A 135 8.87 -0.60 -7.96
C LEU A 135 10.05 0.05 -7.23
N VAL A 136 10.78 -0.70 -6.41
CA VAL A 136 11.94 -0.14 -5.67
C VAL A 136 13.10 0.17 -6.61
N ILE A 137 13.37 -0.69 -7.58
CA ILE A 137 14.38 -0.46 -8.63
C ILE A 137 14.02 0.79 -9.44
N GLU A 138 12.75 0.93 -9.84
CA GLU A 138 12.22 2.10 -10.54
C GLU A 138 12.38 3.38 -9.70
N GLY A 139 12.17 3.30 -8.39
CA GLY A 139 12.40 4.40 -7.45
C GLY A 139 13.85 4.89 -7.48
N HIS A 140 14.80 3.98 -7.29
CA HIS A 140 16.22 4.32 -7.38
C HIS A 140 16.60 4.83 -8.77
N ALA A 141 16.12 4.21 -9.85
CA ALA A 141 16.42 4.62 -11.22
C ALA A 141 15.91 6.02 -11.59
N LYS A 142 14.85 6.50 -10.93
CA LYS A 142 14.31 7.86 -11.11
C LYS A 142 14.92 8.88 -10.15
N SER A 143 15.65 8.43 -9.14
CA SER A 143 16.31 9.32 -8.19
C SER A 143 17.43 10.12 -8.85
N LEU A 144 17.60 11.37 -8.43
CA LEU A 144 18.70 12.23 -8.86
C LEU A 144 19.94 12.10 -7.96
N HIS A 145 19.93 11.16 -7.01
CA HIS A 145 21.08 10.90 -6.16
C HIS A 145 22.24 10.27 -6.95
N GLU A 146 23.47 10.65 -6.61
CA GLU A 146 24.69 10.19 -7.30
C GLU A 146 24.81 8.65 -7.35
N ARG A 147 24.32 7.97 -6.30
CA ARG A 147 24.36 6.51 -6.17
C ARG A 147 23.09 5.79 -6.65
N ALA A 148 22.16 6.50 -7.30
CA ALA A 148 20.89 5.95 -7.79
C ALA A 148 21.07 4.66 -8.60
N ALA A 149 21.93 4.68 -9.62
CA ALA A 149 22.19 3.51 -10.46
C ALA A 149 22.84 2.35 -9.69
N HIS A 150 23.77 2.66 -8.78
CA HIS A 150 24.41 1.66 -7.93
C HIS A 150 23.40 1.01 -6.98
N ASN A 151 22.55 1.79 -6.32
CA ASN A 151 21.51 1.28 -5.43
C ASN A 151 20.48 0.42 -6.18
N ALA A 152 20.08 0.83 -7.39
CA ALA A 152 19.20 0.04 -8.24
C ALA A 152 19.81 -1.34 -8.56
N ALA A 153 21.11 -1.39 -8.88
CA ALA A 153 21.83 -2.64 -9.11
C ALA A 153 21.90 -3.52 -7.84
N LEU A 154 22.18 -2.93 -6.67
CA LEU A 154 22.17 -3.68 -5.39
C LEU A 154 20.81 -4.31 -5.08
N VAL A 155 19.72 -3.59 -5.36
CA VAL A 155 18.36 -4.14 -5.17
C VAL A 155 18.09 -5.28 -6.17
N MET A 156 18.58 -5.18 -7.41
CA MET A 156 18.49 -6.25 -8.41
C MET A 156 19.28 -7.49 -7.98
N ASP A 157 20.51 -7.34 -7.47
CA ASP A 157 21.31 -8.44 -6.95
C ASP A 157 20.60 -9.12 -5.76
N ARG A 158 20.06 -8.33 -4.83
CA ARG A 158 19.27 -8.83 -3.70
C ARG A 158 18.03 -9.62 -4.15
N MET A 159 17.34 -9.18 -5.22
CA MET A 159 16.22 -9.92 -5.81
C MET A 159 16.64 -11.29 -6.33
N VAL A 160 17.79 -11.37 -7.03
CA VAL A 160 18.33 -12.62 -7.57
C VAL A 160 18.71 -13.58 -6.44
N GLU A 161 19.29 -13.08 -5.37
CA GLU A 161 19.60 -13.88 -4.18
C GLU A 161 18.34 -14.36 -3.46
N TYR A 162 17.32 -13.50 -3.33
CA TYR A 162 16.05 -13.83 -2.67
C TYR A 162 15.25 -14.92 -3.41
N GLY A 163 15.44 -15.05 -4.73
CA GLY A 163 14.78 -16.06 -5.56
C GLY A 163 15.41 -17.45 -5.55
N LYS A 164 16.60 -17.60 -4.96
CA LYS A 164 17.30 -18.88 -4.79
C LYS A 164 16.77 -19.63 -3.58
#